data_AF-T1G5B6-F1
#
_entry.id   AF-T1G5B6-F1
#
_cell.length_a   1.000
_cell.length_b   1.000
_cell.length_c   1.000
_cell.angle_alpha   90.00
_cell.angle_beta   90.00
_cell.angle_gamma   90.00
#
_symmetry.space_group_name_H-M   'P 1'
#
loop_
_entity.id
_entity.type
_entity.pdbx_description
1 polymer ?
#
loop_
_entity_poly.entity_id
_entity_poly.type
_entity_poly.pdbx_seq_one_letter_code
_entity_poly.pdbx_strand_id
1 'polypeptide(L)'
;GHKAAVRSLPTKEGCTHDWIVYVRTDQDQFVEKVEFNLHPSFKKPRRVVKSAPFQVVECGYGGFRMSIVVHFRVNNQRQPVPFDYYLFL
;
A
#
# COMPACT_ATOMS: atom_id res chain seq x y z
N GLY A 1 1.75 -2.61 7.42
CA GLY A 1 0.76 -3.60 7.90
C GLY A 1 -0.47 -3.56 7.00
N HIS A 2 -1.36 -4.55 7.10
CA HIS A 2 -2.64 -4.50 6.38
C HIS A 2 -3.78 -5.11 7.21
N LYS A 3 -5.01 -4.88 6.78
CA LYS A 3 -6.21 -5.61 7.18
C LYS A 3 -6.95 -6.04 5.92
N ALA A 4 -7.57 -7.21 5.96
CA ALA A 4 -8.46 -7.70 4.92
C ALA A 4 -9.76 -8.21 5.56
N ALA A 5 -10.87 -8.11 4.84
CA ALA A 5 -12.16 -8.59 5.26
C ALA A 5 -12.86 -9.27 4.08
N VAL A 6 -13.38 -10.47 4.32
CA VAL A 6 -14.22 -11.19 3.35
C VAL A 6 -15.51 -10.41 3.13
N ARG A 7 -15.88 -10.22 1.86
CA ARG A 7 -17.16 -9.60 1.49
C ARG A 7 -18.28 -10.63 1.59
N SER A 8 -19.46 -10.20 2.01
CA SER A 8 -20.66 -11.07 2.00
C SER A 8 -21.06 -11.48 0.57
N LEU A 9 -20.83 -10.60 -0.40
CA LEU A 9 -21.04 -10.87 -1.83
C LEU A 9 -19.85 -10.32 -2.64
N PRO A 10 -19.34 -11.09 -3.62
CA PRO A 10 -18.32 -10.60 -4.55
C PRO A 10 -18.81 -9.39 -5.34
N THR A 11 -17.89 -8.52 -5.79
CA THR A 11 -18.24 -7.45 -6.74
C THR A 11 -18.51 -8.04 -8.13
N LYS A 12 -19.06 -7.22 -9.06
CA LYS A 12 -19.28 -7.63 -10.45
C LYS A 12 -17.97 -8.02 -11.16
N GLU A 13 -16.87 -7.43 -10.73
CA GLU A 13 -15.51 -7.66 -11.19
C GLU A 13 -14.83 -8.84 -10.48
N GLY A 14 -15.52 -9.50 -9.56
CA GLY A 14 -15.05 -10.70 -8.85
C GLY A 14 -14.21 -10.44 -7.60
N CYS A 15 -14.17 -9.22 -7.06
CA CYS A 15 -13.48 -8.97 -5.79
C CYS A 15 -14.20 -9.69 -4.64
N THR A 16 -13.47 -10.51 -3.88
CA THR A 16 -14.00 -11.28 -2.74
C THR A 16 -13.63 -10.68 -1.38
N HIS A 17 -12.59 -9.84 -1.33
CA HIS A 17 -12.12 -9.19 -0.10
C HIS A 17 -11.98 -7.69 -0.31
N ASP A 18 -12.29 -6.93 0.73
CA ASP A 18 -11.86 -5.55 0.87
C ASP A 18 -10.60 -5.51 1.74
N TRP A 19 -9.61 -4.73 1.35
CA TRP A 19 -8.36 -4.64 2.10
C TRP A 19 -7.84 -3.22 2.20
N ILE A 20 -7.06 -2.99 3.25
CA ILE A 20 -6.31 -1.75 3.49
C ILE A 20 -4.88 -2.10 3.85
N VAL A 21 -3.91 -1.55 3.13
CA VAL A 21 -2.49 -1.60 3.46
C VAL A 21 -2.02 -0.22 3.89
N TYR A 22 -1.15 -0.16 4.91
CA TYR A 22 -0.69 1.09 5.48
C TYR A 22 0.74 1.02 6.01
N VAL A 23 1.41 2.16 5.95
CA VAL A 23 2.63 2.48 6.70
C VAL A 23 2.23 3.46 7.80
N ARG A 24 2.67 3.20 9.03
CA ARG A 24 2.42 4.05 10.20
C ARG A 24 3.71 4.25 10.97
N THR A 25 3.91 5.45 11.47
CA THR A 25 5.01 5.84 12.36
C THR A 25 4.51 6.96 13.27
N ASP A 26 5.18 7.14 14.39
CA ASP A 26 5.08 8.30 15.29
C ASP A 26 5.84 9.53 14.76
N GLN A 27 6.58 9.39 13.66
CA GLN A 27 7.47 10.41 13.11
C GLN A 27 7.14 10.80 11.66
N ASP A 28 5.85 11.00 11.35
CA ASP A 28 5.37 11.30 9.99
C ASP A 28 6.05 12.53 9.36
N GLN A 29 6.53 13.50 10.17
CA GLN A 29 7.27 14.66 9.69
C GLN A 29 8.57 14.32 8.95
N PHE A 30 9.14 13.13 9.19
CA PHE A 30 10.33 12.67 8.47
C PHE A 30 10.01 11.93 7.18
N VAL A 31 8.73 11.67 6.87
CA VAL A 31 8.30 10.97 5.66
C VAL A 31 7.85 11.99 4.61
N GLU A 32 8.49 11.98 3.45
CA GLU A 32 8.10 12.81 2.29
C GLU A 32 6.88 12.21 1.59
N LYS A 33 6.92 10.89 1.35
CA LYS A 33 5.86 10.13 0.70
C LYS A 33 6.11 8.64 0.87
N VAL A 34 5.06 7.86 0.68
CA VAL A 34 5.11 6.40 0.55
C VAL A 34 4.55 6.01 -0.80
N GLU A 35 5.28 5.17 -1.51
CA GLU A 35 4.86 4.57 -2.77
C GLU A 35 4.49 3.11 -2.55
N PHE A 36 3.28 2.72 -2.93
CA PHE A 36 2.80 1.35 -2.94
C PHE A 36 2.73 0.87 -4.38
N ASN A 37 3.56 -0.10 -4.73
CA ASN A 37 3.59 -0.71 -6.05
C ASN A 37 2.76 -1.99 -6.04
N LEU A 38 1.47 -1.85 -6.31
CA LEU A 38 0.49 -2.94 -6.34
C LEU A 38 0.77 -3.91 -7.49
N HIS A 39 0.10 -5.06 -7.47
CA HIS A 39 0.14 -6.01 -8.58
C HIS A 39 -0.31 -5.37 -9.91
N PRO A 40 0.27 -5.72 -11.08
CA PRO A 40 -0.05 -5.09 -12.36
C PRO A 40 -1.52 -5.21 -12.81
N SER A 41 -2.30 -6.13 -12.21
CA SER A 41 -3.75 -6.25 -12.48
C SER A 41 -4.56 -5.06 -11.98
N PHE A 42 -4.02 -4.26 -11.04
CA PHE A 42 -4.70 -3.07 -10.54
C PHE A 42 -4.56 -1.89 -11.52
N LYS A 43 -5.64 -1.13 -11.70
CA LYS A 43 -5.57 0.14 -12.42
C LYS A 43 -4.63 1.09 -11.69
N LYS A 44 -3.68 1.70 -12.42
CA LYS A 44 -2.65 2.59 -11.86
C LYS A 44 -1.95 1.92 -10.66
N PRO A 45 -1.18 0.83 -10.87
CA PRO A 45 -0.68 -0.01 -9.79
C PRO A 45 0.32 0.72 -8.88
N ARG A 46 0.99 1.77 -9.39
CA ARG A 46 1.84 2.65 -8.59
C ARG A 46 0.99 3.73 -7.89
N ARG A 47 0.83 3.62 -6.58
CA ARG A 47 0.07 4.55 -5.72
C ARG A 47 1.03 5.36 -4.84
N VAL A 48 1.03 6.68 -4.95
CA VAL A 48 1.92 7.55 -4.16
C VAL A 48 1.09 8.38 -3.17
N VAL A 49 1.41 8.28 -1.89
CA VAL A 49 0.74 9.00 -0.79
C VAL A 49 1.75 9.95 -0.14
N LYS A 50 1.51 11.25 -0.23
CA LYS A 50 2.48 12.31 0.16
C LYS A 50 2.34 12.79 1.61
N SER A 51 1.30 12.37 2.31
CA SER A 51 1.05 12.74 3.70
C SER A 51 0.30 11.64 4.42
N ALA A 52 0.47 11.57 5.74
CA ALA A 52 -0.32 10.67 6.56
C ALA A 52 -1.83 10.96 6.41
N PRO A 53 -2.70 9.93 6.50
CA PRO A 53 -2.36 8.51 6.68
C PRO A 53 -1.82 7.89 5.37
N PHE A 54 -0.64 7.25 5.45
CA PHE A 54 -0.03 6.57 4.32
C PHE A 54 -0.68 5.20 4.09
N GLN A 55 -1.78 5.19 3.33
CA GLN A 55 -2.57 3.98 3.14
C GLN A 55 -3.20 3.89 1.74
N VAL A 56 -3.48 2.65 1.32
CA VAL A 56 -4.26 2.33 0.12
C VAL A 56 -5.38 1.40 0.52
N VAL A 57 -6.59 1.70 0.05
CA VAL A 57 -7.79 0.87 0.20
C VAL A 57 -8.21 0.39 -1.19
N GLU A 58 -8.49 -0.90 -1.31
CA GLU A 58 -8.83 -1.57 -2.57
C GLU A 58 -9.63 -2.84 -2.29
N CYS A 59 -10.12 -3.48 -3.36
CA CYS A 59 -10.69 -4.83 -3.30
C CYS A 59 -9.87 -5.81 -4.14
N GLY A 60 -9.94 -7.10 -3.81
CA GLY A 60 -9.23 -8.13 -4.56
C GLY A 60 -9.74 -9.54 -4.27
N TYR A 61 -9.18 -10.51 -5.00
CA TYR A 61 -9.55 -11.92 -4.87
C TYR A 61 -8.38 -12.84 -4.47
N GLY A 62 -7.14 -12.35 -4.50
CA GLY A 62 -5.95 -13.11 -4.12
C GLY A 62 -4.88 -12.24 -3.48
N GLY A 63 -4.05 -12.87 -2.65
CA GLY A 63 -2.87 -12.24 -2.05
C GLY A 63 -1.74 -12.03 -3.06
N PHE A 64 -0.88 -11.05 -2.84
CA PHE A 64 0.22 -10.69 -3.74
C PHE A 64 1.38 -10.02 -2.99
N ARG A 65 2.58 -10.07 -3.57
CA ARG A 65 3.73 -9.27 -3.12
C ARG A 65 3.69 -7.88 -3.74
N MET A 66 4.01 -6.87 -2.95
CA MET A 66 4.14 -5.49 -3.38
C MET A 66 5.41 -4.86 -2.84
N SER A 67 6.03 -3.97 -3.62
CA SER A 67 7.10 -3.11 -3.12
C SER A 67 6.49 -1.85 -2.50
N ILE A 68 6.80 -1.58 -1.23
CA ILE A 68 6.44 -0.36 -0.52
C ILE A 68 7.72 0.46 -0.34
N VAL A 69 7.80 1.63 -0.95
CA VAL A 69 8.98 2.50 -0.91
C VAL A 69 8.70 3.72 -0.04
N VAL A 70 9.47 3.87 1.04
CA VAL A 70 9.38 5.02 1.95
C VAL A 70 10.44 6.04 1.56
N HIS A 71 10.00 7.26 1.24
CA HIS A 71 10.88 8.40 0.98
C HIS A 71 10.94 9.30 2.22
N PHE A 72 12.15 9.62 2.68
CA PHE A 72 12.35 10.46 3.86
C PHE A 72 12.62 11.92 3.46
N ARG A 73 12.11 12.87 4.26
CA ARG A 73 12.44 14.29 4.16
C ARG A 73 13.86 14.52 4.69
N VAL A 74 14.85 14.34 3.83
CA VAL A 74 16.26 14.68 4.12
C VAL A 74 16.84 15.32 2.86
N ASN A 75 17.83 16.20 3.02
CA ASN A 75 18.51 16.96 1.95
C ASN A 75 19.28 16.04 0.96
N ASN A 76 18.60 15.18 0.23
CA ASN A 76 19.11 14.26 -0.80
C ASN A 76 20.14 13.19 -0.35
N GLN A 77 20.37 12.99 0.95
CA GLN A 77 21.40 12.03 1.41
C GLN A 77 20.88 10.63 1.74
N ARG A 78 19.59 10.47 2.07
CA ARG A 78 19.01 9.14 2.35
C ARG A 78 18.28 8.62 1.13
N GLN A 79 18.71 7.46 0.65
CA GLN A 79 18.00 6.75 -0.42
C GLN A 79 16.61 6.31 0.07
N PRO A 80 15.61 6.28 -0.82
CA PRO A 80 14.31 5.69 -0.51
C PRO A 80 14.49 4.22 -0.10
N VAL A 81 13.76 3.78 0.92
CA VAL A 81 13.90 2.43 1.46
C VAL A 81 12.76 1.56 0.93
N PRO A 82 13.05 0.53 0.10
CA PRO A 82 12.05 -0.42 -0.35
C PRO A 82 11.81 -1.51 0.70
N PHE A 83 10.55 -1.91 0.83
CA PHE A 83 10.11 -3.06 1.60
C PHE A 83 9.32 -3.99 0.70
N ASP A 84 9.72 -5.26 0.62
CA ASP A 84 8.88 -6.28 -0.01
C ASP A 84 7.82 -6.75 0.99
N TYR A 85 6.56 -6.55 0.65
CA TYR A 85 5.43 -6.79 1.53
C TYR A 85 4.46 -7.78 0.88
N TYR A 86 4.22 -8.92 1.55
CA TYR A 86 3.18 -9.85 1.13
C TYR A 86 1.85 -9.49 1.79
N LEU A 87 0.87 -9.12 0.97
CA LEU A 87 -0.51 -8.94 1.38
C LEU A 87 -1.24 -10.26 1.16
N PHE A 88 -1.66 -10.91 2.24
CA PHE A 88 -2.53 -12.08 2.21
C PHE A 88 -3.98 -11.62 2.44
N LEU A 89 -4.95 -12.43 2.00
CA LEU A 89 -6.37 -12.14 2.14
C LEU A 89 -7.01 -13.08 3.16
#